data_AF-A0A2N2LVG2-F1
#
_entry.id   AF-A0A2N2LVG2-F1
#
_cell.length_a   1.000
_cell.length_b   1.000
_cell.length_c   1.000
_cell.angle_alpha   90.00
_cell.angle_beta   90.00
_cell.angle_gamma   90.00
#
_symmetry.space_group_name_H-M   'P 1'
#
loop_
_entity.id
_entity.type
_entity.pdbx_description
1 polymer ?
#
loop_
_entity_poly.entity_id
_entity_poly.type
_entity_poly.pdbx_seq_one_letter_code
_entity_poly.pdbx_strand_id
1 'polypeptide(L)' 'DAISPIVAQKARGDAVIWFAYPKGTSKKYKCDFNRDNGWNVIYSLGFQPVRMVAIDEDWSALRVRKSDFVKSK' A
#
# COMPACT_ATOMS: atom_id res chain seq x y z
N ASP A 1 9.52 5.84 -6.93
CA ASP A 1 8.56 4.73 -7.08
C ASP A 1 7.88 4.85 -8.44
N ALA A 2 8.00 3.82 -9.28
CA ALA A 2 7.50 3.81 -10.66
C ALA A 2 6.11 3.19 -10.82
N ILE A 3 5.63 2.39 -9.85
CA ILE A 3 4.38 1.64 -10.02
C ILE A 3 3.16 2.48 -9.62
N SER A 4 3.31 3.38 -8.65
CA SER A 4 2.21 4.19 -8.13
C SER A 4 1.47 5.03 -9.19
N PRO A 5 2.15 5.75 -10.11
CA PRO A 5 1.46 6.49 -11.17
C PRO A 5 0.62 5.59 -12.08
N ILE A 6 1.13 4.40 -12.42
CA ILE A 6 0.44 3.43 -13.29
C ILE A 6 -0.80 2.88 -12.59
N VAL A 7 -0.67 2.53 -11.31
CA VAL A 7 -1.79 2.06 -10.48
C VAL A 7 -2.85 3.14 -10.35
N ALA A 8 -2.46 4.37 -10.03
CA ALA A 8 -3.37 5.51 -9.88
C ALA A 8 -4.17 5.78 -11.16
N GLN A 9 -3.53 5.71 -12.33
CA GLN A 9 -4.19 5.90 -13.62
C GLN A 9 -5.23 4.81 -13.91
N LYS A 10 -4.97 3.56 -13.52
CA LYS A 10 -5.86 2.41 -13.77
C LYS A 10 -6.97 2.25 -12.72
N ALA A 11 -6.76 2.77 -11.52
CA ALA A 11 -7.68 2.68 -10.39
C ALA A 11 -8.90 3.60 -10.57
N ARG A 12 -9.91 3.12 -11.32
CA ARG A 12 -11.18 3.82 -11.52
C ARG A 12 -12.14 3.57 -10.37
N GLY A 13 -12.92 4.60 -10.01
CA GLY A 13 -13.87 4.53 -8.90
C GLY A 13 -13.22 4.08 -7.59
N ASP A 14 -13.91 3.21 -6.87
CA ASP A 14 -13.48 2.67 -5.58
C ASP A 14 -12.60 1.41 -5.70
N ALA A 15 -11.52 1.53 -6.46
CA ALA A 15 -10.59 0.41 -6.63
C ALA A 15 -9.91 0.05 -5.30
N VAL A 16 -9.97 -1.25 -4.96
CA VAL A 16 -9.26 -1.80 -3.80
C VAL A 16 -7.89 -2.29 -4.25
N ILE A 17 -6.83 -1.66 -3.74
CA ILE A 17 -5.45 -2.00 -4.08
C ILE A 17 -4.74 -2.51 -2.84
N TRP A 18 -3.99 -3.61 -2.99
CA TRP A 18 -3.12 -4.16 -1.96
C TRP A 18 -1.67 -4.16 -2.43
N PHE A 19 -0.79 -3.61 -1.61
CA PHE A 19 0.67 -3.73 -1.78
C PHE A 19 1.19 -4.77 -0.80
N ALA A 20 1.67 -5.90 -1.31
CA ALA A 20 2.35 -6.92 -0.51
C ALA A 20 3.86 -6.62 -0.48
N TYR A 21 4.47 -6.70 0.69
CA TYR A 21 5.90 -6.43 0.88
C TYR A 21 6.47 -7.28 2.02
N PRO A 22 7.77 -7.63 1.94
CA PRO A 22 8.45 -8.31 3.04
C PRO A 22 8.37 -7.51 4.32
N LYS A 23 8.10 -8.19 5.43
CA LYS A 23 8.24 -7.58 6.75
C LYS A 23 9.70 -7.26 7.01
N GLY A 24 9.96 -6.16 7.73
CA GLY A 24 11.30 -5.85 8.21
C GLY A 24 11.90 -6.92 9.13
N THR A 25 11.04 -7.78 9.73
CA THR A 25 11.46 -8.92 10.55
C THR A 25 11.73 -10.20 9.74
N SER A 26 11.44 -10.23 8.43
CA SER A 26 11.74 -11.40 7.61
C SER A 26 13.24 -11.64 7.55
N LYS A 27 13.64 -12.89 7.79
CA LYS A 27 15.04 -13.32 7.63
C LYS A 27 15.36 -13.74 6.20
N LYS A 28 14.33 -13.98 5.38
CA LYS A 28 14.45 -14.52 4.02
C LYS A 28 14.41 -13.42 2.96
N TYR A 29 13.56 -12.41 3.15
CA TYR A 29 13.30 -11.38 2.16
C TYR A 29 13.60 -9.99 2.72
N LYS A 30 14.09 -9.10 1.87
CA LYS A 30 14.37 -7.70 2.21
C LYS A 30 13.75 -6.78 1.16
N CYS A 31 13.37 -5.59 1.60
CA CYS A 31 12.98 -4.50 0.71
C CYS A 31 13.35 -3.16 1.34
N ASP A 32 13.41 -2.11 0.53
CA ASP A 32 13.88 -0.78 0.93
C ASP A 32 12.83 0.05 1.69
N PHE A 33 11.64 -0.52 1.91
CA PHE A 33 10.54 0.14 2.61
C PHE A 33 9.87 -0.81 3.60
N ASN A 34 8.91 -0.29 4.37
CA ASN A 34 8.18 -1.04 5.38
C ASN A 34 6.77 -0.47 5.58
N ARG A 35 6.12 -0.91 6.66
CA ARG A 35 4.76 -0.49 7.01
C ARG A 35 4.56 1.02 7.17
N ASP A 36 5.60 1.74 7.54
CA ASP A 36 5.52 3.14 7.93
C ASP A 36 6.21 4.09 6.93
N ASN A 37 6.91 3.58 5.91
CA ASN A 37 7.62 4.39 4.90
C ASN A 37 7.43 3.89 3.45
N GLY A 38 7.87 4.68 2.47
CA GLY A 38 7.79 4.30 1.04
C GLY A 38 6.45 4.57 0.35
N TRP A 39 5.41 4.96 1.09
CA TRP A 39 4.04 5.14 0.57
C TRP A 39 3.71 6.56 0.09
N ASN A 40 4.61 7.53 0.26
CA ASN A 40 4.33 8.95 -0.01
C ASN A 40 3.86 9.19 -1.44
N VAL A 41 4.41 8.47 -2.43
CA VAL A 41 4.06 8.66 -3.84
C VAL A 41 2.59 8.29 -4.10
N ILE A 42 2.12 7.14 -3.61
CA ILE A 42 0.71 6.76 -3.81
C ILE A 42 -0.23 7.68 -3.02
N TYR A 43 0.22 8.18 -1.86
CA TYR A 43 -0.57 9.14 -1.07
C TYR A 43 -0.73 10.49 -1.78
N SER A 44 0.34 11.02 -2.36
CA SER A 44 0.28 12.24 -3.18
C SER A 44 -0.60 12.10 -4.43
N LEU A 45 -0.90 10.87 -4.86
CA LEU A 45 -1.81 10.56 -5.97
C LEU A 45 -3.28 10.41 -5.52
N GLY A 46 -3.63 10.84 -4.31
CA GLY A 46 -5.01 10.87 -3.82
C GLY A 46 -5.49 9.56 -3.20
N PHE A 47 -4.57 8.69 -2.78
CA PHE A 47 -4.89 7.48 -2.03
C PHE A 47 -4.57 7.66 -0.55
N GLN A 48 -5.23 6.87 0.29
CA GLN A 48 -4.92 6.81 1.71
C GLN A 48 -4.88 5.36 2.21
N PRO A 49 -4.11 5.08 3.27
CA PRO A 49 -4.06 3.75 3.86
C PRO A 49 -5.39 3.46 4.57
N VAL A 50 -5.90 2.25 4.38
CA VAL A 50 -7.16 1.81 4.99
C VAL A 50 -6.92 0.71 6.02
N ARG A 51 -6.07 -0.26 5.69
CA ARG A 51 -5.78 -1.38 6.58
C ARG A 51 -4.45 -2.03 6.25
N MET A 52 -3.79 -2.53 7.27
CA MET A 52 -2.63 -3.40 7.13
C MET A 52 -2.93 -4.78 7.71
N VAL A 53 -2.41 -5.82 7.07
CA VAL A 53 -2.54 -7.21 7.52
C VAL A 53 -1.20 -7.93 7.39
N ALA A 54 -0.95 -8.88 8.28
CA ALA A 54 0.09 -9.89 8.05
C ALA A 54 -0.48 -10.95 7.09
N ILE A 55 0.27 -11.28 6.04
CA ILE A 55 -0.08 -12.38 5.13
C ILE A 55 0.37 -13.70 5.77
N ASP A 56 1.63 -13.77 6.15
CA ASP A 56 2.27 -14.91 6.81
C ASP A 56 3.38 -14.42 7.76
N GLU A 57 4.35 -15.27 8.12
CA GLU A 57 5.50 -14.88 8.96
C GLU A 57 6.37 -13.79 8.30
N ASP A 58 6.55 -13.85 6.99
CA ASP A 58 7.54 -13.11 6.22
C ASP A 58 6.95 -11.88 5.50
N TRP A 59 5.64 -11.81 5.27
CA TRP A 59 5.00 -10.81 4.42
C TRP A 59 3.85 -10.06 5.10
N SER A 60 3.72 -8.78 4.77
CA SER A 60 2.58 -7.93 5.13
C SER A 60 1.95 -7.36 3.86
N ALA A 61 0.68 -6.95 3.97
CA ALA A 61 0.01 -6.19 2.91
C ALA A 61 -0.62 -4.91 3.45
N LEU A 62 -0.48 -3.81 2.70
CA LEU A 62 -1.17 -2.54 2.93
C LEU A 62 -2.28 -2.37 1.89
N ARG A 63 -3.52 -2.20 2.36
CA ARG A 63 -4.66 -1.79 1.53
C ARG A 63 -4.71 -0.28 1.46
N VAL A 64 -4.75 0.24 0.23
CA VAL A 64 -5.02 1.64 -0.05
C VAL A 64 -6.28 1.77 -0.90
N ARG A 65 -6.98 2.89 -0.74
CA ARG A 65 -8.14 3.28 -1.56
C ARG A 65 -8.07 4.77 -1.84
N LYS A 66 -8.74 5.23 -2.90
CA LYS A 66 -8.90 6.66 -3.18
C LYS A 66 -9.59 7.33 -2.02
N SER A 67 -9.08 8.51 -1.64
CA SER A 67 -9.54 9.20 -0.43
C SER A 67 -11.03 9.50 -0.44
N ASP A 68 -11.59 9.81 -1.61
CA ASP A 68 -13.02 10.10 -1.80
C ASP A 68 -13.95 8.95 -1.38
N PHE A 69 -13.45 7.72 -1.33
CA PHE A 69 -14.23 6.51 -1.00
C PHE A 69 -13.93 5.98 0.41
N VAL A 70 -13.05 6.64 1.16
CA VAL A 70 -12.73 6.27 2.54
C VAL A 70 -13.46 7.22 3.47
N LYS A 71 -14.44 6.68 4.20
CA LYS A 71 -15.16 7.44 5.22
C LYS A 71 -14.18 7.87 6.32
N SER A 72 -14.16 9.16 6.64
CA SER A 72 -13.55 9.61 7.89
C SER A 72 -14.30 8.96 9.05
N LYS A 73 -13.53 8.48 10.04
CA LYS A 73 -14.10 8.08 11.33
C LYS A 73 -14.64 9.30 12.08
#